data_AF-G2DWQ3-F1
#
_entry.id   AF-G2DWQ3-F1
#
_cell.length_a   1.000
_cell.length_b   1.000
_cell.length_c   1.000
_cell.angle_alpha   90.00
_cell.angle_beta   90.00
_cell.angle_gamma   90.00
#
_symmetry.space_group_name_H-M   'P 1'
#
loop_
_entity.id
_entity.type
_entity.pdbx_description
1 polymer ?
#
loop_
_entity_poly.entity_id
_entity_poly.type
_entity_poly.pdbx_seq_one_letter_code
_entity_poly.pdbx_strand_id
1 'polypeptide(L)'
;MPNPAPEGLQPHPVSVPPHPQWPSLSPDEKAQLKTRIRDLLKAEDATLVAHYYTDDDLQELAEETSGRVADSLEMARFGTTTQAKTLVVCGVRFMGETAKILNPEKRVLMPELGATCSLDEGCPADEFTAFCDAHPDHTVVVYANTSAEVKARADWVVTSSIALPVIEHLAAQGEKIIWAPDKHLGHYVQRMTGADMLLWNGACVVHEEFKSFALERVRKLHPDAAVLVHPESPDEVVDQADLVGSTSQLINAVSEMSNPEFIVATDAGIFWKMRQVAPHKTLIPAPTAGEGATCESCAHCPWMAMNALQNLETVLRTGDQEIQIDPAIRERALVPIRRMLDFSRR
;
A
#
# COMPACT_ATOMS: atom_id res chain seq x y z
N MET A 1 -11.09 -30.52 -15.33
CA MET A 1 -9.61 -30.44 -15.32
C MET A 1 -9.27 -28.99 -15.08
N PRO A 2 -8.37 -28.64 -14.15
CA PRO A 2 -7.95 -27.26 -14.00
C PRO A 2 -7.35 -26.81 -15.34
N ASN A 3 -7.84 -25.68 -15.84
CA ASN A 3 -7.36 -25.08 -17.08
C ASN A 3 -5.86 -24.81 -16.89
N PRO A 4 -4.96 -25.25 -17.80
CA PRO A 4 -3.57 -24.83 -17.72
C PRO A 4 -3.54 -23.30 -17.80
N ALA A 5 -2.89 -22.65 -16.84
CA ALA A 5 -2.67 -21.21 -16.86
C ALA A 5 -2.10 -20.82 -18.24
N PRO A 6 -2.62 -19.78 -18.91
CA PRO A 6 -2.13 -19.39 -20.22
C PRO A 6 -0.62 -19.13 -20.15
N GLU A 7 0.09 -19.51 -21.21
CA GLU A 7 1.55 -19.38 -21.35
C GLU A 7 2.04 -18.03 -20.80
N GLY A 8 2.99 -18.13 -19.86
CA GLY A 8 3.24 -17.13 -18.83
C GLY A 8 3.51 -15.73 -19.35
N LEU A 9 2.61 -14.82 -19.01
CA LEU A 9 2.83 -13.37 -19.07
C LEU A 9 4.17 -13.08 -18.38
N GLN A 10 5.16 -12.59 -19.12
CA GLN A 10 6.43 -12.21 -18.54
C GLN A 10 6.22 -11.00 -17.62
N PRO A 11 6.89 -10.93 -16.46
CA PRO A 11 6.77 -9.77 -15.59
C PRO A 11 7.33 -8.54 -16.29
N HIS A 12 6.61 -7.42 -16.21
CA HIS A 12 7.13 -6.14 -16.71
C HIS A 12 8.34 -5.73 -15.84
N PRO A 13 9.47 -5.31 -16.44
CA PRO A 13 10.65 -4.93 -15.68
C PRO A 13 10.41 -3.66 -14.87
N VAL A 14 10.73 -3.71 -13.57
CA VAL A 14 10.65 -2.56 -12.66
C VAL A 14 12.05 -2.14 -12.24
N SER A 15 12.33 -0.84 -12.27
CA SER A 15 13.59 -0.28 -11.81
C SER A 15 13.44 0.23 -10.37
N VAL A 16 13.80 -0.60 -9.40
CA VAL A 16 13.75 -0.23 -7.98
C VAL A 16 14.76 0.91 -7.71
N PRO A 17 14.32 2.07 -7.21
CA PRO A 17 15.24 3.16 -6.89
C PRO A 17 16.09 2.81 -5.66
N PRO A 18 17.29 3.40 -5.52
CA PRO A 18 18.03 3.29 -4.27
C PRO A 18 17.23 3.93 -3.13
N HIS A 19 17.44 3.43 -1.90
CA HIS A 19 16.89 4.10 -0.72
C HIS A 19 17.37 5.56 -0.65
N PRO A 20 16.46 6.53 -0.49
CA PRO A 20 16.84 7.92 -0.37
C PRO A 20 17.61 8.16 0.93
N GLN A 21 18.58 9.07 0.87
CA GLN A 21 19.36 9.49 2.03
C GLN A 21 18.94 10.89 2.45
N TRP A 22 18.27 10.98 3.60
CA TRP A 22 17.86 12.25 4.19
C TRP A 22 18.89 12.73 5.22
N PRO A 23 19.14 14.04 5.32
CA PRO A 23 19.99 14.59 6.38
C PRO A 23 19.43 14.22 7.77
N SER A 24 20.28 13.70 8.65
CA SER A 24 19.92 13.46 10.05
C SER A 24 19.64 14.79 10.74
N LEU A 25 18.54 14.86 11.48
CA LEU A 25 18.12 16.04 12.23
C LEU A 25 18.30 15.79 13.71
N SER A 26 18.92 16.73 14.43
CA SER A 26 18.86 16.74 15.90
C SER A 26 17.41 16.92 16.39
N PRO A 27 17.10 16.56 17.66
CA PRO A 27 15.77 16.76 18.20
C PRO A 27 15.25 18.20 18.08
N ASP A 28 16.13 19.19 18.31
CA ASP A 28 15.77 20.62 18.20
C ASP A 28 15.49 21.04 16.75
N GLU A 29 16.34 20.62 15.79
CA GLU A 29 16.13 20.90 14.36
C GLU A 29 14.83 20.28 13.85
N LYS A 30 14.55 19.04 14.27
CA LYS A 30 13.31 18.31 13.95
C LYS A 30 12.09 19.05 14.51
N ALA A 31 12.12 19.46 15.77
CA ALA A 31 11.01 20.19 16.40
C ALA A 31 10.75 21.55 15.72
N GLN A 32 11.81 22.26 15.33
CA GLN A 32 11.72 23.50 14.57
C GLN A 32 11.14 23.25 13.18
N LEU A 33 11.59 22.22 12.47
CA LEU A 33 11.08 21.84 11.14
C LEU A 33 9.59 21.48 11.21
N LYS A 34 9.17 20.63 12.14
CA LYS A 34 7.75 20.30 12.36
C LYS A 34 6.92 21.55 12.67
N THR A 35 7.46 22.50 13.44
CA THR A 35 6.78 23.77 13.71
C THR A 35 6.55 24.57 12.44
N ARG A 36 7.57 24.73 11.58
CA ARG A 36 7.41 25.41 10.29
C ARG A 36 6.40 24.71 9.39
N ILE A 37 6.42 23.37 9.34
CA ILE A 37 5.46 22.60 8.55
C ILE A 37 4.03 22.80 9.06
N ARG A 38 3.81 22.81 10.39
CA ARG A 38 2.49 23.11 10.98
C ARG A 38 1.97 24.49 10.58
N ASP A 39 2.84 25.49 10.53
CA ASP A 39 2.45 26.84 10.11
C ASP A 39 2.13 26.89 8.61
N LEU A 40 2.91 26.19 7.78
CA LEU A 40 2.65 26.06 6.34
C LEU A 40 1.34 25.30 6.05
N LEU A 41 1.06 24.21 6.75
CA LEU A 41 -0.20 23.47 6.61
C LEU A 41 -1.41 24.38 6.86
N LYS A 42 -1.34 25.25 7.87
CA LYS A 42 -2.40 26.24 8.14
C LYS A 42 -2.48 27.30 7.05
N ALA A 43 -1.34 27.81 6.58
CA ALA A 43 -1.29 28.84 5.54
C ALA A 43 -1.89 28.35 4.21
N GLU A 44 -1.66 27.08 3.88
CA GLU A 44 -2.13 26.43 2.64
C GLU A 44 -3.55 25.83 2.75
N ASP A 45 -4.23 26.02 3.89
CA ASP A 45 -5.51 25.35 4.22
C ASP A 45 -5.44 23.84 3.91
N ALA A 46 -4.37 23.23 4.42
CA ALA A 46 -3.93 21.89 4.07
C ALA A 46 -4.08 20.91 5.23
N THR A 47 -4.48 19.69 4.90
CA THR A 47 -4.47 18.55 5.83
C THR A 47 -3.50 17.49 5.33
N LEU A 48 -2.74 16.91 6.27
CA LEU A 48 -1.76 15.88 6.02
C LEU A 48 -2.38 14.49 6.18
N VAL A 49 -2.16 13.60 5.22
CA VAL A 49 -2.46 12.18 5.36
C VAL A 49 -1.20 11.37 5.06
N ALA A 50 -0.82 10.49 5.99
CA ALA A 50 0.39 9.69 5.89
C ALA A 50 0.04 8.19 5.86
N HIS A 51 0.70 7.45 4.98
CA HIS A 51 0.60 5.99 5.00
C HIS A 51 1.40 5.41 6.17
N TYR A 52 0.96 4.28 6.72
CA TYR A 52 1.66 3.55 7.80
C TYR A 52 3.12 3.16 7.49
N TYR A 53 3.54 3.21 6.22
CA TYR A 53 4.90 2.85 5.80
C TYR A 53 5.81 4.07 5.63
N THR A 54 5.29 5.27 5.86
CA THR A 54 6.12 6.49 5.85
C THR A 54 6.96 6.60 7.12
N ASP A 55 7.97 7.48 7.09
CA ASP A 55 8.84 7.74 8.24
C ASP A 55 8.06 8.12 9.51
N ASP A 56 8.53 7.65 10.66
CA ASP A 56 7.96 7.89 11.99
C ASP A 56 7.67 9.39 12.23
N ASP A 57 8.53 10.30 11.74
CA ASP A 57 8.36 11.73 11.92
C ASP A 57 7.15 12.28 11.16
N LEU A 58 6.86 11.74 9.97
CA LEU A 58 5.70 12.10 9.16
C LEU A 58 4.42 11.54 9.77
N GLN A 59 4.45 10.30 10.24
CA GLN A 59 3.32 9.70 10.94
C GLN A 59 2.99 10.50 12.21
N GLU A 60 4.00 10.83 13.03
CA GLU A 60 3.83 11.65 14.22
C GLU A 60 3.27 13.04 13.88
N LEU A 61 3.81 13.71 12.86
CA LEU A 61 3.32 15.01 12.44
C LEU A 61 1.86 14.96 11.95
N ALA A 62 1.45 13.88 11.27
CA ALA A 62 0.06 13.70 10.85
C ALA A 62 -0.88 13.56 12.05
N GLU A 63 -0.47 12.85 13.11
CA GLU A 63 -1.25 12.71 14.36
C GLU A 63 -1.25 13.98 15.24
N GLU A 64 -0.15 14.73 15.27
CA GLU A 64 -0.04 16.01 16.00
C GLU A 64 -0.88 17.14 15.37
N THR A 65 -1.31 16.96 14.12
CA THR A 65 -2.11 17.93 13.36
C THR A 65 -3.55 17.43 13.17
N SER A 66 -4.35 18.10 12.35
CA SER A 66 -5.68 17.60 11.96
C SER A 66 -5.63 16.48 10.92
N GLY A 67 -4.46 15.85 10.76
CA GLY A 67 -4.18 14.83 9.77
C GLY A 67 -4.63 13.43 10.16
N ARG A 68 -4.14 12.44 9.42
CA ARG A 68 -4.41 11.02 9.68
C ARG A 68 -3.25 10.14 9.23
N VAL A 69 -2.95 9.12 10.04
CA VAL A 69 -2.12 7.98 9.63
C VAL A 69 -3.05 6.81 9.31
N ALA A 70 -2.92 6.21 8.12
CA ALA A 70 -3.91 5.29 7.60
C ALA A 70 -3.36 4.34 6.52
N ASP A 71 -4.14 3.30 6.18
CA ASP A 71 -3.95 2.51 4.97
C ASP A 71 -4.62 3.17 3.76
N SER A 72 -4.38 2.63 2.55
CA SER A 72 -4.91 3.19 1.29
C SER A 72 -6.43 3.44 1.30
N LEU A 73 -7.23 2.56 1.90
CA LEU A 73 -8.69 2.68 1.91
C LEU A 73 -9.11 3.85 2.81
N GLU A 74 -8.53 3.92 4.00
CA GLU A 74 -8.86 4.95 4.98
C GLU A 74 -8.32 6.32 4.57
N MET A 75 -7.16 6.39 3.91
CA MET A 75 -6.66 7.63 3.29
C MET A 75 -7.64 8.16 2.23
N ALA A 76 -8.16 7.29 1.36
CA ALA A 76 -9.14 7.65 0.34
C ALA A 76 -10.45 8.17 0.97
N ARG A 77 -10.93 7.52 2.05
CA ARG A 77 -12.11 7.97 2.80
C ARG A 77 -11.88 9.33 3.45
N PHE A 78 -10.78 9.50 4.16
CA PHE A 78 -10.44 10.73 4.87
C PHE A 78 -10.38 11.95 3.93
N GLY A 79 -9.79 11.80 2.74
CA GLY A 79 -9.76 12.88 1.75
C GLY A 79 -11.15 13.41 1.38
N THR A 80 -12.16 12.56 1.36
CA THR A 80 -13.56 12.94 1.04
C THR A 80 -14.29 13.64 2.17
N THR A 81 -13.84 13.49 3.42
CA THR A 81 -14.53 14.02 4.61
C THR A 81 -13.90 15.31 5.13
N THR A 82 -12.60 15.51 4.91
CA THR A 82 -11.92 16.76 5.27
C THR A 82 -12.46 17.97 4.50
N GLN A 83 -12.50 19.12 5.16
CA GLN A 83 -12.95 20.40 4.60
C GLN A 83 -11.78 21.25 4.05
N ALA A 84 -10.54 20.81 4.28
CA ALA A 84 -9.35 21.48 3.78
C ALA A 84 -9.36 21.53 2.24
N LYS A 85 -8.92 22.67 1.69
CA LYS A 85 -8.81 22.86 0.24
C LYS A 85 -7.62 22.12 -0.36
N THR A 86 -6.60 21.89 0.46
CA THR A 86 -5.39 21.18 0.08
C THR A 86 -5.29 19.86 0.87
N LEU A 87 -5.02 18.77 0.17
CA LEU A 87 -4.69 17.49 0.78
C LEU A 87 -3.24 17.16 0.45
N VAL A 88 -2.42 16.94 1.47
CA VAL A 88 -1.03 16.51 1.31
C VAL A 88 -0.96 15.02 1.60
N VAL A 89 -0.63 14.23 0.59
CA VAL A 89 -0.55 12.78 0.65
C VAL A 89 0.92 12.38 0.79
N CYS A 90 1.33 11.99 2.00
CA CYS A 90 2.61 11.35 2.26
C CYS A 90 2.46 9.84 2.03
N GLY A 91 2.94 9.39 0.88
CA GLY A 91 2.77 8.02 0.39
C GLY A 91 3.27 7.92 -1.04
N VAL A 92 2.64 7.06 -1.83
CA VAL A 92 3.04 6.81 -3.22
C VAL A 92 2.00 7.31 -4.23
N ARG A 93 2.42 7.46 -5.49
CA ARG A 93 1.72 8.25 -6.52
C ARG A 93 0.28 7.83 -6.73
N PHE A 94 0.01 6.53 -6.83
CA PHE A 94 -1.36 6.03 -6.99
C PHE A 94 -2.30 6.43 -5.83
N MET A 95 -1.77 6.67 -4.62
CA MET A 95 -2.55 7.15 -3.47
C MET A 95 -2.92 8.61 -3.66
N GLY A 96 -1.97 9.44 -4.10
CA GLY A 96 -2.21 10.83 -4.50
C GLY A 96 -3.21 10.92 -5.66
N GLU A 97 -3.08 10.02 -6.65
CA GLU A 97 -4.02 9.94 -7.76
C GLU A 97 -5.42 9.55 -7.30
N THR A 98 -5.55 8.54 -6.43
CA THR A 98 -6.84 8.15 -5.84
C THR A 98 -7.48 9.30 -5.07
N ALA A 99 -6.68 10.05 -4.30
CA ALA A 99 -7.14 11.24 -3.60
C ALA A 99 -7.65 12.32 -4.56
N LYS A 100 -6.94 12.60 -5.67
CA LYS A 100 -7.36 13.58 -6.69
C LYS A 100 -8.59 13.11 -7.46
N ILE A 101 -8.71 11.81 -7.75
CA ILE A 101 -9.90 11.23 -8.38
C ILE A 101 -11.13 11.47 -7.50
N LEU A 102 -11.02 11.24 -6.19
CA LEU A 102 -12.14 11.40 -5.26
C LEU A 102 -12.46 12.86 -4.95
N ASN A 103 -11.46 13.76 -5.04
CA ASN A 103 -11.56 15.16 -4.64
C ASN A 103 -11.05 16.08 -5.77
N PRO A 104 -11.73 16.13 -6.94
CA PRO A 104 -11.26 16.88 -8.10
C PRO A 104 -11.15 18.39 -7.83
N GLU A 105 -11.95 18.90 -6.88
CA GLU A 105 -11.97 20.29 -6.46
C GLU A 105 -10.80 20.68 -5.55
N LYS A 106 -10.18 19.70 -4.87
CA LYS A 106 -9.06 19.94 -3.96
C LYS A 106 -7.74 19.97 -4.71
N ARG A 107 -6.79 20.76 -4.20
CA ARG A 107 -5.38 20.65 -4.57
C ARG A 107 -4.81 19.43 -3.84
N VAL A 108 -4.15 18.53 -4.57
CA VAL A 108 -3.56 17.31 -3.99
C VAL A 108 -2.06 17.36 -4.21
N LEU A 109 -1.32 17.50 -3.12
CA LEU A 109 0.15 17.57 -3.13
C LEU A 109 0.74 16.25 -2.62
N MET A 110 1.93 15.93 -3.09
CA MET A 110 2.78 14.89 -2.52
C MET A 110 4.17 15.46 -2.24
N PRO A 111 4.92 14.96 -1.24
CA PRO A 111 6.31 15.35 -1.06
C PRO A 111 7.22 15.07 -2.27
N GLU A 112 6.93 14.01 -3.02
CA GLU A 112 7.68 13.59 -4.21
C GLU A 112 6.75 12.84 -5.18
N LEU A 113 6.49 13.38 -6.37
CA LEU A 113 5.67 12.70 -7.40
C LEU A 113 6.39 11.48 -8.01
N GLY A 114 7.72 11.42 -7.91
CA GLY A 114 8.52 10.25 -8.26
C GLY A 114 8.39 9.07 -7.29
N ALA A 115 7.71 9.25 -6.15
CA ALA A 115 7.40 8.17 -5.21
C ALA A 115 6.30 7.26 -5.79
N THR A 116 6.64 6.37 -6.71
CA THR A 116 5.72 5.40 -7.35
C THR A 116 5.64 4.10 -6.54
N CYS A 117 5.34 2.97 -7.19
CA CYS A 117 5.24 1.66 -6.56
C CYS A 117 5.59 0.58 -7.59
N SER A 118 6.30 -0.48 -7.20
CA SER A 118 6.64 -1.57 -8.13
C SER A 118 5.41 -2.25 -8.74
N LEU A 119 4.30 -2.30 -8.01
CA LEU A 119 3.03 -2.84 -8.49
C LEU A 119 2.38 -1.96 -9.55
N ASP A 120 2.55 -0.64 -9.44
CA ASP A 120 2.05 0.32 -10.40
C ASP A 120 2.93 0.31 -11.66
N GLU A 121 4.24 0.46 -11.49
CA GLU A 121 5.20 0.42 -12.61
C GLU A 121 5.21 -0.94 -13.32
N GLY A 122 4.99 -2.03 -12.59
CA GLY A 122 4.89 -3.39 -13.14
C GLY A 122 3.58 -3.68 -13.87
N CYS A 123 2.67 -2.70 -13.98
CA CYS A 123 1.39 -2.83 -14.69
C CYS A 123 1.13 -1.61 -15.60
N PRO A 124 1.89 -1.45 -16.71
CA PRO A 124 1.66 -0.36 -17.65
C PRO A 124 0.25 -0.40 -18.25
N ALA A 125 -0.39 0.76 -18.38
CA ALA A 125 -1.79 0.85 -18.76
C ALA A 125 -2.09 0.33 -20.17
N ASP A 126 -1.17 0.50 -21.11
CA ASP A 126 -1.28 0.02 -22.49
C ASP A 126 -1.16 -1.52 -22.57
N GLU A 127 -0.16 -2.10 -21.91
CA GLU A 127 0.01 -3.55 -21.84
C GLU A 127 -1.17 -4.20 -21.09
N PHE A 128 -1.59 -3.62 -19.97
CA PHE A 128 -2.74 -4.12 -19.20
C PHE A 128 -4.05 -4.01 -19.99
N THR A 129 -4.25 -2.91 -20.74
CA THR A 129 -5.43 -2.78 -21.62
C THR A 129 -5.45 -3.87 -22.68
N ALA A 130 -4.31 -4.13 -23.35
CA ALA A 130 -4.21 -5.20 -24.33
C ALA A 130 -4.51 -6.59 -23.73
N PHE A 131 -4.05 -6.83 -22.49
CA PHE A 131 -4.35 -8.05 -21.76
C PHE A 131 -5.84 -8.20 -21.44
N CYS A 132 -6.51 -7.13 -21.01
CA CYS A 132 -7.95 -7.14 -20.79
C CYS A 132 -8.74 -7.32 -22.09
N ASP A 133 -8.30 -6.71 -23.19
CA ASP A 133 -8.97 -6.80 -24.50
C ASP A 133 -8.86 -8.20 -25.12
N ALA A 134 -7.80 -8.94 -24.78
CA ALA A 134 -7.66 -10.35 -25.14
C ALA A 134 -8.61 -11.28 -24.35
N HIS A 135 -9.22 -10.80 -23.27
CA HIS A 135 -10.11 -11.58 -22.38
C HIS A 135 -11.41 -10.80 -22.08
N PRO A 136 -12.22 -10.47 -23.11
CA PRO A 136 -13.37 -9.57 -22.97
C PRO A 136 -14.53 -10.14 -22.15
N ASP A 137 -14.52 -11.44 -21.82
CA ASP A 137 -15.53 -12.12 -21.00
C ASP A 137 -15.21 -12.11 -19.49
N HIS A 138 -14.15 -11.41 -19.07
CA HIS A 138 -13.75 -11.31 -17.67
C HIS A 138 -14.10 -9.96 -17.06
N THR A 139 -14.62 -9.97 -15.84
CA THR A 139 -14.72 -8.78 -14.98
C THR A 139 -13.31 -8.37 -14.53
N VAL A 140 -12.95 -7.10 -14.74
CA VAL A 140 -11.60 -6.61 -14.43
C VAL A 140 -11.54 -6.05 -13.00
N VAL A 141 -10.83 -6.74 -12.12
CA VAL A 141 -10.60 -6.33 -10.73
C VAL A 141 -9.14 -5.95 -10.56
N VAL A 142 -8.88 -4.69 -10.18
CA VAL A 142 -7.53 -4.21 -9.90
C VAL A 142 -7.36 -3.83 -8.45
N TYR A 143 -6.19 -4.14 -7.90
CA TYR A 143 -5.76 -3.66 -6.61
C TYR A 143 -5.51 -2.14 -6.68
N ALA A 144 -5.72 -1.44 -5.56
CA ALA A 144 -5.56 0.01 -5.47
C ALA A 144 -4.15 0.50 -5.86
N ASN A 145 -3.15 -0.38 -5.77
CA ASN A 145 -1.74 -0.11 -6.07
C ASN A 145 -1.47 -0.15 -7.59
N THR A 146 -2.20 0.68 -8.35
CA THR A 146 -2.18 0.79 -9.81
C THR A 146 -2.42 2.24 -10.22
N SER A 147 -2.00 2.65 -11.41
CA SER A 147 -2.19 4.02 -11.90
C SER A 147 -3.67 4.39 -12.08
N ALA A 148 -3.96 5.69 -12.16
CA ALA A 148 -5.27 6.19 -12.56
C ALA A 148 -5.75 5.63 -13.91
N GLU A 149 -4.83 5.39 -14.85
CA GLU A 149 -5.14 4.83 -16.18
C GLU A 149 -5.58 3.37 -16.10
N VAL A 150 -4.87 2.55 -15.32
CA VAL A 150 -5.26 1.15 -15.05
C VAL A 150 -6.60 1.10 -14.32
N LYS A 151 -6.81 1.95 -13.31
CA LYS A 151 -8.11 2.08 -12.64
C LYS A 151 -9.21 2.49 -13.61
N ALA A 152 -8.93 3.34 -14.59
CA ALA A 152 -9.90 3.74 -15.61
C ALA A 152 -10.30 2.61 -16.58
N ARG A 153 -9.51 1.54 -16.67
CA ARG A 153 -9.81 0.33 -17.47
C ARG A 153 -10.57 -0.73 -16.68
N ALA A 154 -10.60 -0.64 -15.34
CA ALA A 154 -11.11 -1.66 -14.44
C ALA A 154 -12.62 -1.51 -14.13
N ASP A 155 -13.25 -2.64 -13.80
CA ASP A 155 -14.61 -2.70 -13.29
C ASP A 155 -14.67 -2.52 -11.77
N TRP A 156 -13.64 -2.99 -11.06
CA TRP A 156 -13.53 -2.88 -9.61
C TRP A 156 -12.12 -2.46 -9.20
N VAL A 157 -12.05 -1.59 -8.19
CA VAL A 157 -10.83 -1.41 -7.40
C VAL A 157 -11.04 -2.12 -6.07
N VAL A 158 -10.00 -2.76 -5.55
CA VAL A 158 -10.00 -3.36 -4.21
C VAL A 158 -8.79 -2.92 -3.41
N THR A 159 -8.84 -3.06 -2.09
CA THR A 159 -7.67 -3.06 -1.21
C THR A 159 -7.44 -4.45 -0.63
N SER A 160 -6.27 -4.72 -0.01
CA SER A 160 -5.99 -6.01 0.62
C SER A 160 -7.00 -6.34 1.72
N SER A 161 -7.61 -5.33 2.35
CA SER A 161 -8.67 -5.50 3.35
C SER A 161 -10.02 -6.00 2.80
N ILE A 162 -10.32 -5.80 1.51
CA ILE A 162 -11.61 -6.19 0.93
C ILE A 162 -11.50 -7.06 -0.33
N ALA A 163 -10.28 -7.45 -0.72
CA ALA A 163 -10.05 -8.28 -1.89
C ALA A 163 -10.83 -9.61 -1.81
N LEU A 164 -10.73 -10.32 -0.68
CA LEU A 164 -11.47 -11.57 -0.45
C LEU A 164 -12.99 -11.40 -0.58
N PRO A 165 -13.67 -10.54 0.20
CA PRO A 165 -15.13 -10.46 0.15
C PRO A 165 -15.66 -9.93 -1.19
N VAL A 166 -14.91 -9.06 -1.90
CA VAL A 166 -15.31 -8.62 -3.24
C VAL A 166 -15.21 -9.78 -4.24
N ILE A 167 -14.13 -10.56 -4.20
CA ILE A 167 -13.96 -11.68 -5.12
C ILE A 167 -14.94 -12.81 -4.82
N GLU A 168 -15.22 -13.10 -3.56
CA GLU A 168 -16.31 -14.03 -3.16
C GLU A 168 -17.66 -13.59 -3.71
N HIS A 169 -17.97 -12.30 -3.62
CA HIS A 169 -19.22 -11.72 -4.14
C HIS A 169 -19.34 -11.87 -5.66
N LEU A 170 -18.26 -11.66 -6.41
CA LEU A 170 -18.23 -11.80 -7.87
C LEU A 170 -18.26 -13.28 -8.29
N ALA A 171 -17.50 -14.13 -7.61
CA ALA A 171 -17.51 -15.57 -7.85
C ALA A 171 -18.90 -16.20 -7.60
N ALA A 172 -19.62 -15.73 -6.57
CA ALA A 172 -21.00 -16.15 -6.31
C ALA A 172 -21.99 -15.76 -7.44
N GLN A 173 -21.63 -14.79 -8.28
CA GLN A 173 -22.38 -14.40 -9.47
C GLN A 173 -21.95 -15.16 -10.74
N GLY A 174 -20.93 -16.03 -10.64
CA GLY A 174 -20.39 -16.78 -11.77
C GLY A 174 -19.46 -15.97 -12.66
N GLU A 175 -18.94 -14.84 -12.19
CA GLU A 175 -18.00 -14.00 -12.91
C GLU A 175 -16.63 -14.70 -13.05
N LYS A 176 -16.02 -14.58 -14.24
CA LYS A 176 -14.58 -14.82 -14.41
C LYS A 176 -13.84 -13.52 -14.19
N ILE A 177 -12.67 -13.56 -13.59
CA ILE A 177 -12.01 -12.35 -13.09
C ILE A 177 -10.62 -12.20 -13.71
N ILE A 178 -10.34 -11.02 -14.27
CA ILE A 178 -8.96 -10.56 -14.41
C ILE A 178 -8.55 -9.90 -13.10
N TRP A 179 -7.39 -10.28 -12.58
CA TRP A 179 -6.80 -9.73 -11.38
C TRP A 179 -5.46 -9.06 -11.68
N ALA A 180 -5.27 -7.84 -11.21
CA ALA A 180 -3.99 -7.14 -11.31
C ALA A 180 -3.72 -6.23 -10.11
N PRO A 181 -2.47 -5.82 -9.87
CA PRO A 181 -1.27 -6.26 -10.57
C PRO A 181 -0.51 -7.33 -9.77
N ASP A 182 -0.83 -7.52 -8.49
CA ASP A 182 -0.05 -8.35 -7.59
C ASP A 182 -0.44 -9.84 -7.70
N LYS A 183 0.48 -10.66 -8.18
CA LYS A 183 0.28 -12.11 -8.36
C LYS A 183 0.15 -12.85 -7.03
N HIS A 184 0.80 -12.41 -5.95
CA HIS A 184 0.79 -13.09 -4.66
C HIS A 184 -0.55 -12.90 -3.95
N LEU A 185 -1.03 -11.66 -3.88
CA LEU A 185 -2.38 -11.37 -3.40
C LEU A 185 -3.42 -12.03 -4.31
N GLY A 186 -3.20 -12.05 -5.63
CA GLY A 186 -4.05 -12.76 -6.58
C GLY A 186 -4.15 -14.26 -6.30
N HIS A 187 -3.01 -14.93 -6.11
CA HIS A 187 -2.94 -16.35 -5.75
C HIS A 187 -3.57 -16.63 -4.39
N TYR A 188 -3.29 -15.80 -3.39
CA TYR A 188 -3.91 -15.91 -2.07
C TYR A 188 -5.45 -15.85 -2.20
N VAL A 189 -5.98 -14.83 -2.88
CA VAL A 189 -7.41 -14.66 -3.06
C VAL A 189 -8.02 -15.80 -3.87
N GLN A 190 -7.37 -16.23 -4.95
CA GLN A 190 -7.80 -17.37 -5.75
C GLN A 190 -7.88 -18.66 -4.92
N ARG A 191 -6.86 -18.93 -4.08
CA ARG A 191 -6.79 -20.11 -3.21
C ARG A 191 -7.88 -20.10 -2.13
N MET A 192 -8.16 -18.93 -1.55
CA MET A 192 -9.16 -18.81 -0.48
C MET A 192 -10.61 -18.86 -0.99
N THR A 193 -10.86 -18.34 -2.20
CA THR A 193 -12.21 -18.20 -2.75
C THR A 193 -12.58 -19.29 -3.76
N GLY A 194 -11.59 -19.93 -4.39
CA GLY A 194 -11.80 -20.86 -5.49
C GLY A 194 -12.27 -20.20 -6.80
N ALA A 195 -12.18 -18.86 -6.91
CA ALA A 195 -12.64 -18.11 -8.07
C ALA A 195 -11.84 -18.42 -9.35
N ASP A 196 -12.51 -18.33 -10.51
CA ASP A 196 -11.86 -18.42 -11.82
C ASP A 196 -11.16 -17.09 -12.13
N MET A 197 -9.85 -17.06 -11.95
CA MET A 197 -9.03 -15.85 -11.98
C MET A 197 -7.87 -15.98 -12.96
N LEU A 198 -7.71 -14.95 -13.79
CA LEU A 198 -6.58 -14.73 -14.65
C LEU A 198 -5.70 -13.62 -14.06
N LEU A 199 -4.47 -13.94 -13.67
CA LEU A 199 -3.62 -13.05 -12.90
C LEU A 199 -2.59 -12.31 -13.79
N TRP A 200 -2.47 -11.01 -13.59
CA TRP A 200 -1.31 -10.22 -14.03
C TRP A 200 -0.06 -10.61 -13.23
N ASN A 201 1.11 -10.60 -13.88
CA ASN A 201 2.36 -11.08 -13.31
C ASN A 201 3.21 -9.92 -12.76
N GLY A 202 2.65 -9.13 -11.84
CA GLY A 202 3.38 -8.13 -11.05
C GLY A 202 3.59 -8.60 -9.60
N ALA A 203 4.52 -7.97 -8.89
CA ALA A 203 4.76 -8.26 -7.48
C ALA A 203 5.30 -7.03 -6.73
N CYS A 204 5.03 -6.98 -5.42
CA CYS A 204 5.66 -6.03 -4.53
C CYS A 204 7.10 -6.46 -4.24
N VAL A 205 8.07 -5.61 -4.60
CA VAL A 205 9.50 -5.93 -4.40
C VAL A 205 9.88 -6.09 -2.93
N VAL A 206 9.17 -5.41 -2.03
CA VAL A 206 9.40 -5.53 -0.57
C VAL A 206 8.92 -6.87 -0.05
N HIS A 207 7.69 -7.28 -0.40
CA HIS A 207 7.13 -8.53 0.11
C HIS A 207 7.70 -9.78 -0.56
N GLU A 208 8.16 -9.67 -1.81
CA GLU A 208 8.84 -10.77 -2.53
C GLU A 208 10.23 -11.10 -1.95
N GLU A 209 10.82 -10.19 -1.17
CA GLU A 209 12.10 -10.40 -0.49
C GLU A 209 12.02 -11.34 0.72
N PHE A 210 10.85 -11.52 1.33
CA PHE A 210 10.69 -12.43 2.46
C PHE A 210 10.98 -13.87 2.04
N LYS A 211 11.74 -14.61 2.86
CA LYS A 211 12.13 -15.99 2.59
C LYS A 211 11.59 -16.94 3.63
N SER A 212 10.90 -17.99 3.17
CA SER A 212 10.26 -18.99 4.03
C SER A 212 11.23 -19.62 5.03
N PHE A 213 12.43 -20.03 4.60
CA PHE A 213 13.43 -20.66 5.48
C PHE A 213 13.96 -19.70 6.57
N ALA A 214 14.05 -18.41 6.26
CA ALA A 214 14.54 -17.41 7.20
C ALA A 214 13.48 -17.10 8.26
N LEU A 215 12.21 -16.98 7.83
CA LEU A 215 11.07 -16.86 8.73
C LEU A 215 10.94 -18.07 9.67
N GLU A 216 11.09 -19.29 9.14
CA GLU A 216 11.07 -20.52 9.94
C GLU A 216 12.14 -20.50 11.04
N ARG A 217 13.34 -19.99 10.74
CA ARG A 217 14.43 -19.86 11.70
C ARG A 217 14.09 -18.87 12.81
N VAL A 218 13.53 -17.71 12.49
CA VAL A 218 13.12 -16.71 13.51
C VAL A 218 11.99 -17.27 14.38
N ARG A 219 11.01 -17.96 13.79
CA ARG A 219 9.94 -18.62 14.54
C ARG A 219 10.47 -19.68 15.53
N LYS A 220 11.52 -20.42 15.17
CA LYS A 220 12.19 -21.36 16.09
C LYS A 220 12.88 -20.67 17.27
N LEU A 221 13.36 -19.43 17.08
CA LEU A 221 13.97 -18.63 18.14
C LEU A 221 12.93 -17.96 19.04
N HIS A 222 11.73 -17.72 18.51
CA HIS A 222 10.62 -17.05 19.19
C HIS A 222 9.35 -17.93 19.15
N PRO A 223 9.31 -19.06 19.88
CA PRO A 223 8.24 -20.05 19.77
C PRO A 223 6.86 -19.55 20.23
N ASP A 224 6.82 -18.50 21.07
CA ASP A 224 5.58 -17.88 21.56
C ASP A 224 5.10 -16.72 20.67
N ALA A 225 5.88 -16.36 19.64
CA ALA A 225 5.54 -15.28 18.73
C ALA A 225 4.46 -15.68 17.73
N ALA A 226 3.44 -14.81 17.56
CA ALA A 226 2.52 -14.93 16.44
C ALA A 226 3.16 -14.37 15.16
N VAL A 227 2.94 -15.04 14.04
CA VAL A 227 3.44 -14.64 12.72
C VAL A 227 2.35 -13.90 11.96
N LEU A 228 2.57 -12.62 11.67
CA LEU A 228 1.66 -11.74 10.95
C LEU A 228 2.23 -11.46 9.56
N VAL A 229 1.50 -11.80 8.50
CA VAL A 229 2.00 -11.71 7.12
C VAL A 229 1.05 -10.89 6.26
N HIS A 230 1.61 -9.98 5.45
CA HIS A 230 0.83 -9.31 4.41
C HIS A 230 0.62 -10.25 3.20
N PRO A 231 -0.58 -10.33 2.61
CA PRO A 231 -0.90 -11.26 1.52
C PRO A 231 -0.17 -11.00 0.18
N GLU A 232 0.62 -9.93 0.08
CA GLU A 232 1.55 -9.70 -1.05
C GLU A 232 2.82 -10.55 -0.96
N SER A 233 3.00 -11.30 0.14
CA SER A 233 4.17 -12.18 0.33
C SER A 233 4.01 -13.50 -0.45
N PRO A 234 5.11 -14.18 -0.82
CA PRO A 234 5.06 -15.51 -1.41
C PRO A 234 4.27 -16.53 -0.58
N ASP A 235 3.61 -17.48 -1.25
CA ASP A 235 2.77 -18.50 -0.60
C ASP A 235 3.51 -19.24 0.53
N GLU A 236 4.79 -19.55 0.34
CA GLU A 236 5.62 -20.23 1.34
C GLU A 236 5.86 -19.41 2.63
N VAL A 237 5.69 -18.09 2.57
CA VAL A 237 5.73 -17.17 3.71
C VAL A 237 4.33 -17.04 4.31
N VAL A 238 3.30 -16.88 3.46
CA VAL A 238 1.89 -16.80 3.86
C VAL A 238 1.46 -18.05 4.63
N ASP A 239 1.90 -19.23 4.20
CA ASP A 239 1.55 -20.53 4.82
C ASP A 239 2.13 -20.70 6.24
N GLN A 240 3.05 -19.83 6.66
CA GLN A 240 3.59 -19.81 8.02
C GLN A 240 2.88 -18.83 8.96
N ALA A 241 1.91 -18.06 8.45
CA ALA A 241 1.23 -17.02 9.20
C ALA A 241 0.20 -17.59 10.18
N ASP A 242 0.14 -17.01 11.38
CA ASP A 242 -1.01 -17.13 12.28
C ASP A 242 -2.15 -16.20 11.84
N LEU A 243 -1.81 -15.08 11.21
CA LEU A 243 -2.78 -14.17 10.59
C LEU A 243 -2.23 -13.54 9.31
N VAL A 244 -3.05 -13.58 8.26
CA VAL A 244 -2.79 -12.94 6.97
C VAL A 244 -3.74 -11.76 6.81
N GLY A 245 -3.22 -10.56 6.52
CA GLY A 245 -4.08 -9.39 6.40
C GLY A 245 -3.42 -8.12 5.91
N SER A 246 -4.25 -7.12 5.61
CA SER A 246 -3.83 -5.74 5.33
C SER A 246 -3.13 -5.10 6.54
N THR A 247 -2.40 -4.01 6.30
CA THR A 247 -1.69 -3.24 7.33
C THR A 247 -2.56 -2.95 8.57
N SER A 248 -3.78 -2.45 8.39
CA SER A 248 -4.69 -2.18 9.51
C SER A 248 -5.11 -3.45 10.26
N GLN A 249 -5.33 -4.57 9.55
CA GLN A 249 -5.63 -5.86 10.17
C GLN A 249 -4.44 -6.40 10.96
N LEU A 250 -3.20 -6.21 10.48
CA LEU A 250 -2.01 -6.60 11.22
C LEU A 250 -1.83 -5.75 12.50
N ILE A 251 -2.06 -4.44 12.41
CA ILE A 251 -2.02 -3.53 13.58
C ILE A 251 -3.07 -3.95 14.63
N ASN A 252 -4.30 -4.24 14.19
CA ASN A 252 -5.37 -4.71 15.09
C ASN A 252 -5.01 -6.05 15.72
N ALA A 253 -4.48 -7.00 14.94
CA ALA A 253 -4.03 -8.30 15.43
C ALA A 253 -2.99 -8.17 16.56
N VAL A 254 -2.00 -7.29 16.39
CA VAL A 254 -1.02 -6.99 17.45
C VAL A 254 -1.69 -6.42 18.70
N SER A 255 -2.77 -5.65 18.59
CA SER A 255 -3.49 -5.15 19.76
C SER A 255 -4.36 -6.22 20.43
N GLU A 256 -4.99 -7.09 19.65
CA GLU A 256 -6.07 -7.99 20.11
C GLU A 256 -5.58 -9.39 20.53
N MET A 257 -4.58 -9.94 19.84
CA MET A 257 -4.06 -11.28 20.13
C MET A 257 -3.33 -11.30 21.47
N SER A 258 -3.35 -12.43 22.19
CA SER A 258 -2.74 -12.52 23.53
C SER A 258 -1.23 -12.78 23.52
N ASN A 259 -0.63 -13.01 22.35
CA ASN A 259 0.80 -13.32 22.24
C ASN A 259 1.67 -12.19 22.81
N PRO A 260 2.79 -12.52 23.49
CA PRO A 260 3.73 -11.53 23.99
C PRO A 260 4.67 -10.98 22.89
N GLU A 261 4.89 -11.78 21.84
CA GLU A 261 5.81 -11.50 20.75
C GLU A 261 5.09 -11.64 19.39
N PHE A 262 5.52 -10.86 18.40
CA PHE A 262 4.98 -10.89 17.04
C PHE A 262 6.11 -10.81 16.02
N ILE A 263 6.14 -11.74 15.07
CA ILE A 263 6.98 -11.66 13.89
C ILE A 263 6.14 -11.07 12.76
N VAL A 264 6.53 -9.92 12.22
CA VAL A 264 5.72 -9.18 11.24
C VAL A 264 6.43 -9.15 9.89
N ALA A 265 5.84 -9.78 8.88
CA ALA A 265 6.31 -9.82 7.50
C ALA A 265 5.54 -8.81 6.64
N THR A 266 5.98 -7.55 6.75
CA THR A 266 5.54 -6.43 5.91
C THR A 266 6.56 -5.30 6.00
N ASP A 267 6.30 -4.17 5.35
CA ASP A 267 7.14 -2.97 5.45
C ASP A 267 7.32 -2.48 6.91
N ALA A 268 8.55 -2.12 7.27
CA ALA A 268 8.90 -1.82 8.65
C ALA A 268 8.41 -0.45 9.16
N GLY A 269 7.92 0.45 8.31
CA GLY A 269 7.28 1.68 8.77
C GLY A 269 6.05 1.42 9.67
N ILE A 270 5.42 0.24 9.50
CA ILE A 270 4.26 -0.18 10.31
C ILE A 270 4.58 -0.25 11.82
N PHE A 271 5.85 -0.49 12.18
CA PHE A 271 6.23 -0.75 13.56
C PHE A 271 6.04 0.49 14.44
N TRP A 272 6.11 1.70 13.89
CA TRP A 272 5.81 2.92 14.64
C TRP A 272 4.41 2.86 15.23
N LYS A 273 3.40 2.58 14.40
CA LYS A 273 2.02 2.49 14.85
C LYS A 273 1.78 1.27 15.75
N MET A 274 2.39 0.14 15.44
CA MET A 274 2.27 -1.07 16.27
C MET A 274 2.83 -0.85 17.69
N ARG A 275 3.96 -0.15 17.84
CA ARG A 275 4.52 0.21 19.16
C ARG A 275 3.57 1.09 19.97
N GLN A 276 2.81 1.98 19.33
CA GLN A 276 1.83 2.82 20.03
C GLN A 276 0.64 2.01 20.55
N VAL A 277 0.07 1.11 19.75
CA VAL A 277 -1.12 0.33 20.14
C VAL A 277 -0.77 -0.84 21.08
N ALA A 278 0.50 -1.27 21.07
CA ALA A 278 1.00 -2.39 21.84
C ALA A 278 2.40 -2.15 22.45
N PRO A 279 2.56 -1.16 23.34
CA PRO A 279 3.87 -0.77 23.86
C PRO A 279 4.55 -1.82 24.75
N HIS A 280 3.80 -2.83 25.18
CA HIS A 280 4.26 -3.90 26.08
C HIS A 280 4.60 -5.20 25.35
N LYS A 281 4.45 -5.24 24.02
CA LYS A 281 4.67 -6.43 23.19
C LYS A 281 6.00 -6.32 22.45
N THR A 282 6.67 -7.45 22.25
CA THR A 282 7.89 -7.50 21.44
C THR A 282 7.49 -7.63 19.97
N LEU A 283 7.96 -6.71 19.15
CA LEU A 283 7.68 -6.69 17.72
C LEU A 283 8.98 -6.99 16.97
N ILE A 284 8.97 -8.04 16.15
CA ILE A 284 10.14 -8.59 15.47
C ILE A 284 9.90 -8.46 13.97
N PRO A 285 10.75 -7.75 13.22
CA PRO A 285 10.65 -7.71 11.77
C PRO A 285 11.02 -9.08 11.18
N ALA A 286 10.19 -9.57 10.27
CA ALA A 286 10.51 -10.79 9.55
C ALA A 286 11.78 -10.57 8.68
N PRO A 287 12.61 -11.60 8.51
CA PRO A 287 13.86 -11.46 7.77
C PRO A 287 13.60 -11.41 6.25
N THR A 288 14.23 -10.42 5.60
CA THR A 288 14.39 -10.38 4.14
C THR A 288 15.72 -11.02 3.74
N ALA A 289 15.90 -11.32 2.45
CA ALA A 289 17.17 -11.82 1.96
C ALA A 289 18.23 -10.69 1.88
N GLY A 290 19.37 -10.87 2.55
CA GLY A 290 20.60 -10.17 2.25
C GLY A 290 21.78 -11.15 2.27
N GLU A 291 22.78 -10.89 1.43
CA GLU A 291 24.02 -11.66 1.42
C GLU A 291 24.77 -11.47 2.76
N GLY A 292 24.67 -12.45 3.65
CA GLY A 292 25.53 -12.55 4.83
C GLY A 292 24.79 -12.88 6.13
N ALA A 293 25.51 -13.51 7.06
CA ALA A 293 25.01 -13.95 8.36
C ALA A 293 24.64 -12.81 9.35
N THR A 294 24.61 -11.56 8.87
CA THR A 294 24.31 -10.34 9.64
C THR A 294 23.20 -9.49 9.00
N CYS A 295 22.41 -10.05 8.07
CA CYS A 295 21.34 -9.29 7.43
C CYS A 295 20.30 -8.83 8.47
N GLU A 296 20.32 -7.54 8.78
CA GLU A 296 19.22 -6.82 9.43
C GLU A 296 18.02 -6.83 8.46
N SER A 297 16.80 -6.91 8.98
CA SER A 297 15.61 -6.88 8.14
C SER A 297 15.55 -5.55 7.37
N CYS A 298 15.60 -5.63 6.04
CA CYS A 298 15.62 -4.48 5.12
C CYS A 298 14.27 -4.23 4.45
N ALA A 299 13.16 -4.73 5.00
CA ALA A 299 11.82 -4.56 4.42
C ALA A 299 11.34 -3.10 4.52
N HIS A 300 12.00 -2.19 3.81
CA HIS A 300 11.64 -0.80 3.68
C HIS A 300 11.36 -0.53 2.21
N CYS A 301 10.20 0.04 1.90
CA CYS A 301 9.87 0.46 0.55
C CYS A 301 10.68 1.72 0.20
N PRO A 302 11.56 1.67 -0.82
CA PRO A 302 12.38 2.83 -1.18
C PRO A 302 11.53 4.01 -1.67
N TRP A 303 10.37 3.76 -2.29
CA TRP A 303 9.44 4.81 -2.69
C TRP A 303 8.69 5.43 -1.50
N MET A 304 8.27 4.64 -0.50
CA MET A 304 7.69 5.21 0.72
C MET A 304 8.70 6.12 1.43
N ALA A 305 9.97 5.70 1.47
CA ALA A 305 11.07 6.45 2.05
C ALA A 305 11.40 7.76 1.30
N MET A 306 10.88 7.98 0.09
CA MET A 306 11.01 9.27 -0.61
C MET A 306 10.19 10.38 0.05
N ASN A 307 9.31 10.04 1.01
CA ASN A 307 8.57 11.02 1.78
C ASN A 307 9.35 11.33 3.08
N ALA A 308 9.69 12.60 3.32
CA ALA A 308 10.30 13.05 4.56
C ALA A 308 9.82 14.45 4.97
N LEU A 309 10.17 14.91 6.17
CA LEU A 309 9.83 16.27 6.62
C LEU A 309 10.45 17.35 5.72
N GLN A 310 11.64 17.10 5.17
CA GLN A 310 12.43 18.05 4.39
C GLN A 310 11.74 18.42 3.07
N ASN A 311 11.33 17.41 2.29
CA ASN A 311 10.60 17.66 1.05
C ASN A 311 9.13 18.00 1.30
N LEU A 312 8.53 17.58 2.42
CA LEU A 312 7.22 18.08 2.85
C LEU A 312 7.23 19.61 3.08
N GLU A 313 8.22 20.15 3.79
CA GLU A 313 8.38 21.61 3.93
C GLU A 313 8.53 22.28 2.56
N THR A 314 9.30 21.67 1.67
CA THR A 314 9.58 22.21 0.33
C THR A 314 8.30 22.30 -0.50
N VAL A 315 7.55 21.20 -0.65
CA VAL A 315 6.32 21.18 -1.45
C VAL A 315 5.25 22.12 -0.90
N LEU A 316 5.15 22.28 0.41
CA LEU A 316 4.21 23.24 1.01
C LEU A 316 4.56 24.69 0.70
N ARG A 317 5.83 25.00 0.42
CA ARG A 317 6.27 26.34 0.01
C ARG A 317 6.15 26.58 -1.49
N THR A 318 6.44 25.57 -2.30
CA THR A 318 6.55 25.69 -3.77
C THR A 318 5.26 25.31 -4.49
N GLY A 319 4.57 24.28 -4.00
CA GLY A 319 3.40 23.68 -4.65
C GLY A 319 3.67 22.97 -5.96
N ASP A 320 4.93 22.63 -6.27
CA ASP A 320 5.38 22.09 -7.55
C ASP A 320 5.16 20.58 -7.72
N GLN A 321 4.71 19.88 -6.68
CA GLN A 321 4.42 18.44 -6.68
C GLN A 321 2.90 18.18 -6.57
N GLU A 322 2.11 18.81 -7.44
CA GLU A 322 0.66 18.60 -7.49
C GLU A 322 0.28 17.43 -8.42
N ILE A 323 -0.61 16.57 -7.94
CA ILE A 323 -1.22 15.52 -8.74
C ILE A 323 -2.20 16.13 -9.74
N GLN A 324 -1.91 15.91 -11.02
CA GLN A 324 -2.78 16.24 -12.15
C GLN A 324 -3.23 14.95 -12.84
N ILE A 325 -4.52 14.87 -13.17
CA ILE A 325 -5.11 13.72 -13.87
C ILE A 325 -6.01 14.27 -14.97
N ASP A 326 -5.90 13.68 -16.17
CA ASP A 326 -6.82 13.97 -17.26
C ASP A 326 -8.28 13.76 -16.81
N PRO A 327 -9.19 14.74 -17.05
CA PRO A 327 -10.57 14.64 -16.60
C PRO A 327 -11.30 13.38 -17.07
N ALA A 328 -11.05 12.91 -18.30
CA ALA A 328 -11.70 11.73 -18.85
C ALA A 328 -11.17 10.44 -18.19
N ILE A 329 -9.87 10.36 -17.90
CA ILE A 329 -9.30 9.26 -17.10
C ILE A 329 -9.93 9.26 -15.70
N ARG A 330 -9.99 10.44 -15.07
CA ARG A 330 -10.54 10.60 -13.71
C ARG A 330 -12.00 10.15 -13.62
N GLU A 331 -12.84 10.54 -14.58
CA GLU A 331 -14.25 10.14 -14.61
C GLU A 331 -14.43 8.63 -14.73
N ARG A 332 -13.63 7.97 -15.56
CA ARG A 332 -13.67 6.50 -15.69
C ARG A 332 -13.17 5.81 -14.42
N ALA A 333 -12.01 6.23 -13.89
CA ALA A 333 -11.43 5.64 -12.68
C ALA A 333 -12.28 5.82 -11.42
N LEU A 334 -13.14 6.86 -11.39
CA LEU A 334 -14.05 7.10 -10.27
C LEU A 334 -15.09 5.98 -10.10
N VAL A 335 -15.53 5.34 -11.19
CA VAL A 335 -16.56 4.29 -11.15
C VAL A 335 -16.12 3.09 -10.30
N PRO A 336 -14.99 2.42 -10.59
CA PRO A 336 -14.57 1.26 -9.80
C PRO A 336 -14.10 1.63 -8.38
N ILE A 337 -13.56 2.83 -8.16
CA ILE A 337 -13.23 3.33 -6.81
C ILE A 337 -14.50 3.56 -5.98
N ARG A 338 -15.58 4.09 -6.56
CA ARG A 338 -16.86 4.23 -5.83
C ARG A 338 -17.42 2.88 -5.44
N ARG A 339 -17.39 1.89 -6.35
CA ARG A 339 -17.78 0.50 -6.04
C ARG A 339 -17.00 -0.04 -4.84
N MET A 340 -15.68 0.17 -4.79
CA MET A 340 -14.82 -0.19 -3.65
C MET A 340 -15.31 0.44 -2.33
N LEU A 341 -15.54 1.76 -2.33
CA LEU A 341 -15.91 2.52 -1.15
C LEU A 341 -17.31 2.17 -0.64
N ASP A 342 -18.24 1.91 -1.55
CA ASP A 342 -19.62 1.54 -1.25
C ASP A 342 -19.71 0.09 -0.75
N PHE A 343 -18.91 -0.82 -1.31
CA PHE A 343 -18.86 -2.21 -0.87
C PHE A 343 -18.32 -2.32 0.56
N SER A 344 -17.24 -1.60 0.87
CA SER A 344 -16.60 -1.62 2.19
C SER A 344 -17.39 -0.89 3.30
N ARG A 345 -18.57 -0.34 3.00
CA ARG A 345 -19.53 0.17 4.00
C ARG A 345 -20.63 -0.83 4.36
N ARG A 346 -20.76 -1.91 3.59
CA ARG A 346 -21.69 -3.01 3.86
C ARG A 346 -21.11 -3.90 4.94
#